data_AF-A0A2G6TLS1-F1
#
_entry.id   AF-A0A2G6TLS1-F1
#
_cell.length_a   1.000
_cell.length_b   1.000
_cell.length_c   1.000
_cell.angle_alpha   90.00
_cell.angle_beta   90.00
_cell.angle_gamma   90.00
#
_symmetry.space_group_name_H-M   'P 1'
#
loop_
_entity.id
_entity.type
_entity.pdbx_description
1 polymer ?
#
loop_
_entity_poly.entity_id
_entity_poly.type
_entity_poly.pdbx_seq_one_letter_code
_entity_poly.pdbx_strand_id
1 'polypeptide(L)'
;MRKKKNNRKVKNISIVKRVKALKNKIFYARLKSAFESTICFFRNDDQNVVAPAGSGVFIKYKENYYVVTAAHVLAEYYNETFVILHDTELTIGGQLYNTEMPKSGMRADDKIDISILKVDNNSATKLLTRFKALESCSEIATNHNLSNAASYFSVGFPLTKTKKVWGKDEIKSIGFTYQTEPILNYEFKKFGFDSLSTIAIKFDGQVINATNPHPHFSPNLAGMSGSGLWHFYDKGKKALIGIIIEQIKETGHKAVLATKIDIVLKMIDGIK
;
A
#
# COMPACT_ATOMS: atom_id res chain seq x y z
N MET A 1 49.66 -26.99 31.95
CA MET A 1 48.18 -26.80 31.96
C MET A 1 47.83 -25.31 31.92
N ARG A 2 47.25 -24.79 30.82
CA ARG A 2 46.31 -23.65 30.85
C ARG A 2 45.55 -23.56 29.52
N LYS A 3 44.24 -23.29 29.64
CA LYS A 3 43.13 -23.69 28.76
C LYS A 3 42.89 -22.75 27.56
N LYS A 4 42.45 -23.39 26.47
CA LYS A 4 41.57 -22.93 25.37
C LYS A 4 40.67 -21.73 25.74
N LYS A 5 40.86 -20.59 25.06
CA LYS A 5 39.81 -19.58 24.79
C LYS A 5 40.17 -18.84 23.49
N ASN A 6 39.62 -19.24 22.34
CA ASN A 6 39.38 -18.29 21.21
C ASN A 6 38.54 -18.79 20.01
N ASN A 7 37.69 -19.83 20.14
CA ASN A 7 36.89 -20.33 19.01
C ASN A 7 35.44 -19.79 18.90
N ARG A 8 35.02 -18.79 19.68
CA ARG A 8 33.63 -18.28 19.66
C ARG A 8 33.38 -17.06 18.75
N LYS A 9 34.39 -16.26 18.40
CA LYS A 9 34.18 -15.01 17.62
C LYS A 9 34.03 -15.24 16.11
N VAL A 10 34.71 -16.22 15.52
CA VAL A 10 34.71 -16.45 14.05
C VAL A 10 33.41 -17.12 13.57
N LYS A 11 32.80 -18.01 14.37
CA LYS A 11 31.51 -18.65 14.05
C LYS A 11 30.32 -17.66 14.10
N ASN A 12 30.34 -16.67 14.98
CA ASN A 12 29.23 -15.73 15.15
C ASN A 12 29.09 -14.74 13.99
N ILE A 13 30.19 -14.30 13.37
CA ILE A 13 30.14 -13.35 12.25
C ILE A 13 29.51 -13.98 11.00
N SER A 14 29.78 -15.27 10.72
CA SER A 14 29.18 -15.97 9.58
C SER A 14 27.68 -16.25 9.79
N ILE A 15 27.29 -16.60 11.03
CA ILE A 15 25.88 -16.80 11.40
C ILE A 15 25.10 -15.48 11.30
N VAL A 16 25.64 -14.37 11.83
CA VAL A 16 25.00 -13.05 11.75
C VAL A 16 24.84 -12.60 10.29
N LYS A 17 25.87 -12.77 9.45
CA LYS A 17 25.78 -12.47 8.00
C LYS A 17 24.72 -13.36 7.30
N ARG A 18 24.66 -14.66 7.61
CA ARG A 18 23.65 -15.58 7.07
C ARG A 18 22.23 -15.21 7.53
N VAL A 19 22.05 -14.86 8.79
CA VAL A 19 20.76 -14.40 9.34
C VAL A 19 20.33 -13.08 8.68
N LYS A 20 21.25 -12.12 8.48
CA LYS A 20 20.96 -10.86 7.78
C LYS A 20 20.59 -11.10 6.31
N ALA A 21 21.32 -11.96 5.61
CA ALA A 21 21.02 -12.33 4.22
C ALA A 21 19.65 -13.05 4.09
N LEU A 22 19.34 -13.96 5.01
CA LEU A 22 18.06 -14.66 5.04
C LEU A 22 16.90 -13.71 5.36
N LYS A 23 17.07 -12.82 6.35
CA LYS A 23 16.09 -11.76 6.66
C LYS A 23 15.82 -10.87 5.44
N ASN A 24 16.87 -10.47 4.73
CA ASN A 24 16.73 -9.68 3.51
C ASN A 24 15.99 -10.46 2.42
N LYS A 25 16.36 -11.72 2.15
CA LYS A 25 15.69 -12.55 1.12
C LYS A 25 14.19 -12.72 1.41
N ILE A 26 13.83 -13.02 2.66
CA ILE A 26 12.44 -13.17 3.08
C ILE A 26 11.70 -11.83 2.95
N PHE A 27 12.30 -10.73 3.41
CA PHE A 27 11.72 -9.40 3.31
C PHE A 27 11.44 -8.99 1.86
N TYR A 28 12.42 -9.14 0.94
CA TYR A 28 12.23 -8.83 -0.47
C TYR A 28 11.15 -9.68 -1.14
N ALA A 29 11.07 -10.97 -0.82
CA ALA A 29 10.00 -11.83 -1.34
C ALA A 29 8.61 -11.36 -0.91
N ARG A 30 8.49 -10.88 0.33
CA ARG A 30 7.22 -10.34 0.85
C ARG A 30 6.84 -9.02 0.17
N LEU A 31 7.80 -8.13 -0.02
CA LEU A 31 7.58 -6.88 -0.75
C LEU A 31 7.17 -7.16 -2.20
N LYS A 32 7.84 -8.10 -2.87
CA LYS A 32 7.47 -8.54 -4.22
C LYS A 32 6.02 -8.99 -4.28
N SER A 33 5.61 -9.88 -3.37
CA SER A 33 4.22 -10.35 -3.32
C SER A 33 3.21 -9.23 -3.01
N ALA A 34 3.60 -8.18 -2.29
CA ALA A 34 2.73 -7.03 -2.07
C ALA A 34 2.62 -6.16 -3.32
N PHE A 35 3.74 -5.96 -4.05
CA PHE A 35 3.74 -5.26 -5.34
C PHE A 35 2.95 -6.02 -6.41
N GLU A 36 2.97 -7.36 -6.41
CA GLU A 36 2.20 -8.18 -7.35
C GLU A 36 0.69 -7.96 -7.21
N SER A 37 0.20 -7.58 -6.03
CA SER A 37 -1.21 -7.22 -5.78
C SER A 37 -1.48 -5.71 -5.81
N THR A 38 -0.47 -4.87 -6.02
CA THR A 38 -0.62 -3.41 -5.99
C THR A 38 -0.65 -2.86 -7.41
N ILE A 39 -1.74 -2.17 -7.73
CA ILE A 39 -1.95 -1.49 -9.00
C ILE A 39 -1.46 -0.05 -8.88
N CYS A 40 -0.80 0.45 -9.93
CA CYS A 40 -0.58 1.89 -10.12
C CYS A 40 -1.64 2.38 -11.09
N PHE A 41 -2.42 3.38 -10.66
CA PHE A 41 -3.34 4.09 -11.53
C PHE A 41 -2.61 5.25 -12.21
N PHE A 42 -2.97 5.49 -13.46
CA PHE A 42 -2.45 6.58 -14.27
C PHE A 42 -3.60 7.43 -14.79
N ARG A 43 -3.33 8.72 -14.96
CA ARG A 43 -4.19 9.67 -15.67
C ARG A 43 -3.31 10.67 -16.41
N ASN A 44 -3.88 11.38 -17.36
CA ASN A 44 -3.21 12.55 -17.91
C ASN A 44 -3.32 13.71 -16.92
N ASP A 45 -2.22 14.45 -16.72
CA ASP A 45 -2.22 15.70 -15.98
C ASP A 45 -2.75 16.86 -16.85
N ASP A 46 -2.77 18.08 -16.29
CA ASP A 46 -3.26 19.29 -16.98
C ASP A 46 -2.47 19.63 -18.26
N GLN A 47 -1.28 19.05 -18.44
CA GLN A 47 -0.43 19.20 -19.62
C GLN A 47 -0.58 18.03 -20.59
N ASN A 48 -1.57 17.18 -20.36
CA ASN A 48 -1.83 15.95 -21.10
C ASN A 48 -0.66 14.95 -21.05
N VAL A 49 0.10 14.95 -19.95
CA VAL A 49 1.20 14.01 -19.71
C VAL A 49 0.73 12.92 -18.76
N VAL A 50 0.98 11.67 -19.12
CA VAL A 50 0.63 10.52 -18.27
C VAL A 50 1.40 10.60 -16.94
N ALA A 51 0.66 10.60 -15.84
CA ALA A 51 1.16 10.68 -14.48
C ALA A 51 0.40 9.70 -13.56
N PRO A 52 1.06 9.16 -12.51
CA PRO A 52 0.38 8.41 -11.47
C PRO A 52 -0.76 9.19 -10.82
N ALA A 53 -1.94 8.59 -10.80
CA ALA A 53 -3.13 9.12 -10.13
C ALA A 53 -3.23 8.65 -8.67
N GLY A 54 -2.68 7.47 -8.38
CA GLY A 54 -2.80 6.79 -7.09
C GLY A 54 -2.39 5.33 -7.20
N SER A 55 -2.61 4.58 -6.13
CA SER A 55 -2.40 3.14 -6.06
C SER A 55 -3.71 2.42 -5.77
N GLY A 56 -3.76 1.10 -5.98
CA GLY A 56 -4.89 0.26 -5.60
C GLY A 56 -4.42 -1.13 -5.22
N VAL A 57 -5.27 -1.90 -4.56
CA VAL A 57 -5.01 -3.30 -4.20
C VAL A 57 -6.00 -4.21 -4.93
N PHE A 58 -5.45 -5.18 -5.66
CA PHE A 58 -6.23 -6.19 -6.36
C PHE A 58 -6.53 -7.37 -5.45
N ILE A 59 -7.81 -7.65 -5.22
CA ILE A 59 -8.29 -8.70 -4.32
C ILE A 59 -9.32 -9.57 -5.03
N LYS A 60 -9.35 -10.84 -4.65
CA LYS A 60 -10.44 -11.76 -4.95
C LYS A 60 -11.15 -12.04 -3.64
N TYR A 61 -12.44 -11.80 -3.63
CA TYR A 61 -13.26 -12.02 -2.45
C TYR A 61 -14.52 -12.77 -2.86
N LYS A 62 -14.73 -13.96 -2.27
CA LYS A 62 -15.68 -14.96 -2.77
C LYS A 62 -15.35 -15.26 -4.25
N GLU A 63 -16.34 -15.24 -5.14
CA GLU A 63 -16.18 -15.55 -6.57
C GLU A 63 -15.92 -14.32 -7.45
N ASN A 64 -15.68 -13.14 -6.86
CA ASN A 64 -15.54 -11.89 -7.61
C ASN A 64 -14.15 -11.26 -7.41
N TYR A 65 -13.72 -10.51 -8.43
CA TYR A 65 -12.52 -9.69 -8.40
C TYR A 65 -12.85 -8.24 -8.10
N TYR A 66 -12.03 -7.62 -7.25
CA TYR A 66 -12.20 -6.23 -6.85
C TYR A 66 -10.86 -5.50 -6.91
N VAL A 67 -10.90 -4.23 -7.26
CA VAL A 67 -9.81 -3.29 -6.99
C VAL A 67 -10.27 -2.31 -5.94
N VAL A 68 -9.51 -2.22 -4.85
CA VAL A 68 -9.79 -1.30 -3.74
C VAL A 68 -8.76 -0.19 -3.73
N THR A 69 -9.20 1.05 -3.56
CA THR A 69 -8.35 2.24 -3.50
C THR A 69 -9.00 3.32 -2.64
N ALA A 70 -8.33 4.47 -2.50
CA ALA A 70 -8.90 5.63 -1.85
C ALA A 70 -9.95 6.30 -2.74
N ALA A 71 -11.03 6.84 -2.17
CA ALA A 71 -12.14 7.37 -2.96
C ALA A 71 -11.72 8.55 -3.84
N HIS A 72 -10.91 9.47 -3.31
CA HIS A 72 -10.39 10.59 -4.11
C HIS A 72 -9.49 10.16 -5.29
N VAL A 73 -9.07 8.89 -5.39
CA VAL A 73 -8.32 8.39 -6.54
C VAL A 73 -9.23 8.08 -7.73
N LEU A 74 -10.40 7.45 -7.50
CA LEU A 74 -11.27 6.98 -8.59
C LEU A 74 -12.67 7.59 -8.63
N ALA A 75 -13.23 8.05 -7.51
CA ALA A 75 -14.66 8.38 -7.42
C ALA A 75 -15.13 9.39 -8.47
N GLU A 76 -14.30 10.38 -8.79
CA GLU A 76 -14.58 11.43 -9.78
C GLU A 76 -13.81 11.23 -11.10
N TYR A 77 -12.80 10.35 -11.11
CA TYR A 77 -11.83 10.22 -12.22
C TYR A 77 -11.85 8.84 -12.87
N TYR A 78 -12.86 8.01 -12.60
CA TYR A 78 -12.89 6.61 -13.04
C TYR A 78 -12.70 6.46 -14.55
N ASN A 79 -13.39 7.28 -15.35
CA ASN A 79 -13.32 7.22 -16.82
C ASN A 79 -12.03 7.81 -17.40
N GLU A 80 -11.27 8.56 -16.60
CA GLU A 80 -10.00 9.20 -16.98
C GLU A 80 -8.79 8.40 -16.48
N THR A 81 -9.05 7.38 -15.67
CA THR A 81 -8.01 6.57 -15.03
C THR A 81 -7.82 5.26 -15.76
N PHE A 82 -6.55 4.87 -15.94
CA PHE A 82 -6.18 3.61 -16.55
C PHE A 82 -5.01 2.95 -15.82
N VAL A 83 -4.76 1.69 -16.16
CA VAL A 83 -3.61 0.92 -15.71
C VAL A 83 -2.76 0.58 -16.91
N ILE A 84 -1.44 0.75 -16.79
CA ILE A 84 -0.49 0.31 -17.81
C ILE A 84 -0.17 -1.16 -17.55
N LEU A 85 -0.50 -2.01 -18.53
CA LEU A 85 -0.09 -3.41 -18.58
C LEU A 85 1.25 -3.52 -19.34
N HIS A 86 1.57 -4.66 -19.93
CA HIS A 86 2.85 -4.86 -20.61
C HIS A 86 3.02 -3.94 -21.83
N ASP A 87 2.04 -3.94 -22.72
CA ASP A 87 2.07 -3.29 -24.03
C ASP A 87 0.80 -2.48 -24.31
N THR A 88 -0.10 -2.38 -23.34
CA THR A 88 -1.41 -1.76 -23.51
C THR A 88 -1.87 -1.04 -22.25
N GLU A 89 -2.73 -0.05 -22.45
CA GLU A 89 -3.46 0.63 -21.40
C GLU A 89 -4.81 -0.05 -21.20
N LEU A 90 -5.21 -0.18 -19.94
CA LEU A 90 -6.51 -0.75 -19.57
C LEU A 90 -7.26 0.22 -18.67
N THR A 91 -8.34 0.81 -19.19
CA THR A 91 -9.43 1.28 -18.33
C THR A 91 -10.12 0.05 -17.76
N ILE A 92 -10.06 -0.12 -16.44
CA ILE A 92 -10.64 -1.30 -15.78
C ILE A 92 -12.15 -1.18 -15.86
N GLY A 93 -12.81 -2.09 -16.56
CA GLY A 93 -14.26 -2.17 -16.61
C GLY A 93 -14.86 -2.84 -15.37
N GLY A 94 -16.12 -2.50 -15.08
CA GLY A 94 -16.82 -2.97 -13.90
C GLY A 94 -17.78 -1.93 -13.32
N GLN A 95 -18.18 -2.17 -12.08
CA GLN A 95 -19.06 -1.28 -11.31
C GLN A 95 -18.30 -0.66 -10.14
N LEU A 96 -18.29 0.67 -10.10
CA LEU A 96 -17.62 1.43 -9.05
C LEU A 96 -18.58 1.74 -7.90
N TYR A 97 -18.13 1.45 -6.69
CA TYR A 97 -18.81 1.73 -5.43
C TYR A 97 -17.91 2.61 -4.59
N ASN A 98 -18.43 3.74 -4.12
CA ASN A 98 -17.67 4.70 -3.32
C ASN A 98 -18.33 4.86 -1.97
N THR A 99 -17.54 5.23 -0.97
CA THR A 99 -18.07 5.88 0.23
C THR A 99 -18.96 7.08 -0.17
N GLU A 100 -20.06 7.26 0.55
CA GLU A 100 -21.02 8.34 0.26
C GLU A 100 -20.33 9.71 0.32
N MET A 101 -20.80 10.65 -0.51
CA MET A 101 -20.33 12.03 -0.42
C MET A 101 -20.72 12.58 0.96
N PRO A 102 -19.79 13.17 1.73
CA PRO A 102 -20.12 13.80 3.00
C PRO A 102 -21.18 14.90 2.82
N LYS A 103 -21.89 15.22 3.91
CA LYS A 103 -22.91 16.30 3.91
C LYS A 103 -22.36 17.67 3.50
N SER A 104 -21.06 17.89 3.67
CA SER A 104 -20.38 19.11 3.22
C SER A 104 -20.28 19.22 1.70
N GLY A 105 -20.49 18.13 0.96
CA GLY A 105 -20.30 18.07 -0.49
C GLY A 105 -18.83 17.95 -0.91
N MET A 106 -17.90 17.89 0.04
CA MET A 106 -16.45 17.87 -0.22
C MET A 106 -15.89 16.47 0.05
N ARG A 107 -15.25 15.85 -0.95
CA ARG A 107 -14.61 14.53 -0.79
C ARG A 107 -13.52 14.53 0.28
N ALA A 108 -12.81 15.64 0.49
CA ALA A 108 -11.78 15.79 1.53
C ALA A 108 -12.32 15.59 2.97
N ASP A 109 -13.63 15.69 3.16
CA ASP A 109 -14.27 15.47 4.46
C ASP A 109 -14.68 13.99 4.68
N ASP A 110 -14.50 13.13 3.67
CA ASP A 110 -14.77 11.70 3.77
C ASP A 110 -13.67 11.02 4.57
N LYS A 111 -14.00 10.53 5.77
CA LYS A 111 -13.02 9.92 6.69
C LYS A 111 -12.84 8.42 6.50
N ILE A 112 -13.65 7.81 5.64
CA ILE A 112 -13.45 6.43 5.20
C ILE A 112 -12.69 6.44 3.87
N ASP A 113 -13.07 7.31 2.93
CA ASP A 113 -12.38 7.59 1.67
C ASP A 113 -11.99 6.31 0.90
N ILE A 114 -12.97 5.47 0.59
CA ILE A 114 -12.76 4.20 -0.13
C ILE A 114 -13.57 4.14 -1.41
N SER A 115 -12.90 3.72 -2.48
CA SER A 115 -13.50 3.23 -3.73
C SER A 115 -13.26 1.73 -3.87
N ILE A 116 -14.30 0.99 -4.25
CA ILE A 116 -14.27 -0.42 -4.60
C ILE A 116 -14.81 -0.56 -6.01
N LEU A 117 -13.96 -1.03 -6.92
CA LEU A 117 -14.35 -1.41 -8.26
C LEU A 117 -14.60 -2.92 -8.29
N LYS A 118 -15.85 -3.35 -8.45
CA LYS A 118 -16.20 -4.75 -8.78
C LYS A 118 -15.86 -4.96 -10.25
N VAL A 119 -14.77 -5.67 -10.49
CA VAL A 119 -14.14 -5.79 -11.81
C VAL A 119 -14.93 -6.77 -12.68
N ASP A 120 -15.18 -6.43 -13.95
CA ASP A 120 -15.78 -7.36 -14.89
C ASP A 120 -14.81 -8.48 -15.32
N ASN A 121 -15.35 -9.57 -15.88
CA ASN A 121 -14.55 -10.74 -16.22
C ASN A 121 -13.44 -10.46 -17.26
N ASN A 122 -13.69 -9.54 -18.20
CA ASN A 122 -12.74 -9.20 -19.25
C ASN A 122 -11.53 -8.46 -18.65
N SER A 123 -11.79 -7.46 -17.83
CA SER A 123 -10.79 -6.65 -17.15
C SER A 123 -10.03 -7.47 -16.11
N ALA A 124 -10.72 -8.34 -15.37
CA ALA A 124 -10.09 -9.26 -14.42
C ALA A 124 -9.10 -10.20 -15.12
N THR A 125 -9.48 -10.78 -16.26
CA THR A 125 -8.60 -11.65 -17.06
C THR A 125 -7.34 -10.91 -17.50
N LYS A 126 -7.48 -9.66 -17.97
CA LYS A 126 -6.33 -8.83 -18.37
C LYS A 126 -5.45 -8.46 -17.17
N LEU A 127 -6.03 -8.06 -16.04
CA LEU A 127 -5.27 -7.75 -14.82
C LEU A 127 -4.48 -8.97 -14.32
N LEU A 128 -5.05 -10.17 -14.37
CA LEU A 128 -4.40 -11.41 -13.95
C LEU A 128 -3.16 -11.78 -14.78
N THR A 129 -2.98 -11.20 -15.98
CA THR A 129 -1.73 -11.37 -16.76
C THR A 129 -0.52 -10.71 -16.10
N ARG A 130 -0.75 -9.69 -15.27
CA ARG A 130 0.29 -8.82 -14.71
C ARG A 130 0.29 -8.78 -13.18
N PHE A 131 -0.87 -8.94 -12.56
CA PHE A 131 -1.09 -8.81 -11.13
C PHE A 131 -1.59 -10.13 -10.54
N LYS A 132 -1.37 -10.30 -9.24
CA LYS A 132 -1.92 -11.39 -8.44
C LYS A 132 -2.97 -10.84 -7.49
N ALA A 133 -4.20 -11.32 -7.61
CA ALA A 133 -5.24 -11.01 -6.64
C ALA A 133 -4.93 -11.65 -5.28
N LEU A 134 -5.18 -10.94 -4.18
CA LEU A 134 -5.18 -11.54 -2.84
C LEU A 134 -6.45 -12.36 -2.67
N GLU A 135 -6.32 -13.66 -2.37
CA GLU A 135 -7.50 -14.56 -2.36
C GLU A 135 -7.78 -15.17 -0.98
N SER A 136 -6.76 -15.33 -0.14
CA SER A 136 -6.89 -16.09 1.10
C SER A 136 -7.12 -15.21 2.33
N CYS A 137 -7.84 -15.73 3.33
CA CYS A 137 -7.92 -15.14 4.69
C CYS A 137 -6.54 -15.05 5.37
N SER A 138 -5.51 -15.73 4.84
CA SER A 138 -4.14 -15.59 5.32
C SER A 138 -3.41 -14.37 4.75
N GLU A 139 -3.92 -13.80 3.65
CA GLU A 139 -3.39 -12.62 2.96
C GLU A 139 -4.16 -11.34 3.29
N ILE A 140 -5.36 -11.46 3.87
CA ILE A 140 -6.21 -10.36 4.34
C ILE A 140 -6.58 -10.64 5.80
N ALA A 141 -6.15 -9.77 6.72
CA ALA A 141 -6.39 -9.98 8.14
C ALA A 141 -7.41 -9.00 8.70
N THR A 142 -8.58 -9.53 9.03
CA THR A 142 -9.64 -8.86 9.77
C THR A 142 -9.36 -8.84 11.26
N ASN A 143 -9.96 -7.89 11.98
CA ASN A 143 -9.82 -7.70 13.42
C ASN A 143 -8.36 -7.64 13.88
N HIS A 144 -7.49 -7.03 13.06
CA HIS A 144 -6.07 -6.99 13.36
C HIS A 144 -5.78 -6.16 14.61
N ASN A 145 -5.13 -6.78 15.59
CA ASN A 145 -4.67 -6.11 16.79
C ASN A 145 -3.34 -5.40 16.52
N LEU A 146 -3.37 -4.07 16.60
CA LEU A 146 -2.16 -3.26 16.42
C LEU A 146 -1.17 -3.52 17.56
N SER A 147 0.11 -3.62 17.21
CA SER A 147 1.21 -3.78 18.16
C SER A 147 2.34 -2.82 17.82
N ASN A 148 3.11 -2.38 18.81
CA ASN A 148 4.23 -1.45 18.63
C ASN A 148 5.47 -2.09 17.98
N ALA A 149 5.35 -3.27 17.39
CA ALA A 149 6.44 -3.86 16.63
C ALA A 149 6.55 -3.17 15.27
N ALA A 150 7.77 -2.92 14.79
CA ALA A 150 8.04 -2.49 13.42
C ALA A 150 7.79 -3.63 12.40
N SER A 151 6.59 -4.18 12.39
CA SER A 151 6.13 -5.27 11.52
C SER A 151 5.17 -4.78 10.43
N TYR A 152 5.03 -3.46 10.26
CA TYR A 152 4.09 -2.85 9.33
C TYR A 152 4.84 -2.23 8.16
N PHE A 153 4.25 -2.29 6.98
CA PHE A 153 4.81 -1.67 5.79
C PHE A 153 3.72 -1.34 4.78
N SER A 154 4.05 -0.50 3.81
CA SER A 154 3.22 -0.24 2.65
C SER A 154 4.09 -0.24 1.39
N VAL A 155 3.46 -0.61 0.28
CA VAL A 155 4.04 -0.58 -1.06
C VAL A 155 3.11 0.18 -1.99
N GLY A 156 3.63 1.11 -2.76
CA GLY A 156 2.84 1.92 -3.69
C GLY A 156 3.71 2.66 -4.67
N PHE A 157 3.12 3.56 -5.44
CA PHE A 157 3.80 4.23 -6.56
C PHE A 157 3.77 5.76 -6.39
N PRO A 158 4.75 6.35 -5.69
CA PRO A 158 4.76 7.78 -5.50
C PRO A 158 5.06 8.50 -6.82
N LEU A 159 4.41 9.64 -7.02
CA LEU A 159 4.50 10.48 -8.21
C LEU A 159 5.96 10.79 -8.56
N THR A 160 6.76 11.16 -7.55
CA THR A 160 8.18 11.53 -7.70
C THR A 160 9.07 10.39 -8.23
N LYS A 161 8.59 9.15 -8.24
CA LYS A 161 9.31 7.96 -8.73
C LYS A 161 8.76 7.42 -10.05
N THR A 162 7.84 8.14 -10.68
CA THR A 162 7.34 7.83 -12.01
C THR A 162 7.75 8.91 -13.00
N LYS A 163 8.38 8.52 -14.11
CA LYS A 163 8.87 9.45 -15.13
C LYS A 163 8.67 8.87 -16.52
N LYS A 164 8.21 9.71 -17.47
CA LYS A 164 8.35 9.43 -18.89
C LYS A 164 9.84 9.40 -19.25
N VAL A 165 10.26 8.39 -20.00
CA VAL A 165 11.63 8.28 -20.49
C VAL A 165 11.78 9.22 -21.68
N TRP A 166 12.73 10.15 -21.61
CA TRP A 166 12.94 11.12 -22.68
C TRP A 166 13.28 10.43 -24.01
N GLY A 167 12.61 10.85 -25.09
CA GLY A 167 12.79 10.29 -26.43
C GLY A 167 12.20 8.89 -26.65
N LYS A 168 11.38 8.38 -25.71
CA LYS A 168 10.69 7.08 -25.83
C LYS A 168 9.23 7.17 -25.38
N ASP A 169 8.40 6.31 -25.95
CA ASP A 169 7.05 6.04 -25.45
C ASP A 169 7.09 5.00 -24.31
N GLU A 170 7.90 5.29 -23.30
CA GLU A 170 8.12 4.43 -22.13
C GLU A 170 7.90 5.24 -20.86
N ILE A 171 7.16 4.68 -19.90
CA ILE A 171 6.99 5.23 -18.56
C ILE A 171 7.69 4.32 -17.57
N LYS A 172 8.65 4.89 -16.83
CA LYS A 172 9.34 4.19 -15.76
C LYS A 172 8.69 4.56 -14.43
N SER A 173 7.91 3.64 -13.87
CA SER A 173 7.37 3.76 -12.51
C SER A 173 8.14 2.84 -11.56
N ILE A 174 8.73 3.43 -10.51
CA ILE A 174 9.45 2.68 -9.49
C ILE A 174 8.60 2.65 -8.22
N GLY A 175 8.18 1.45 -7.84
CA GLY A 175 7.50 1.21 -6.58
C GLY A 175 8.33 1.65 -5.38
N PHE A 176 7.68 2.26 -4.39
CA PHE A 176 8.28 2.64 -3.13
C PHE A 176 7.75 1.75 -2.02
N THR A 177 8.63 1.41 -1.08
CA THR A 177 8.27 0.70 0.13
C THR A 177 8.69 1.54 1.31
N TYR A 178 7.82 1.64 2.31
CA TYR A 178 8.20 2.15 3.61
C TYR A 178 7.76 1.16 4.70
N GLN A 179 8.63 0.96 5.69
CA GLN A 179 8.34 0.19 6.90
C GLN A 179 8.02 1.18 8.03
N THR A 180 7.05 0.84 8.86
CA THR A 180 6.51 1.75 9.87
C THR A 180 6.02 0.99 11.11
N GLU A 181 5.54 1.75 12.09
CA GLU A 181 4.87 1.31 13.30
C GLU A 181 3.54 2.06 13.45
N PRO A 182 2.51 1.44 14.03
CA PRO A 182 1.26 2.14 14.33
C PRO A 182 1.47 3.20 15.43
N ILE A 183 0.58 4.20 15.43
CA ILE A 183 0.44 5.16 16.53
C ILE A 183 -0.81 4.76 17.32
N LEU A 184 -0.62 3.97 18.39
CA LEU A 184 -1.74 3.38 19.13
C LEU A 184 -2.64 4.42 19.81
N ASN A 185 -2.05 5.50 20.30
CA ASN A 185 -2.76 6.59 20.99
C ASN A 185 -2.88 7.83 20.10
N TYR A 186 -3.21 7.65 18.82
CA TYR A 186 -3.39 8.77 17.91
C TYR A 186 -4.69 9.54 18.23
N GLU A 187 -4.64 10.86 18.12
CA GLU A 187 -5.79 11.74 18.38
C GLU A 187 -6.77 11.77 17.20
N PHE A 188 -7.36 10.63 16.84
CA PHE A 188 -8.25 10.51 15.66
C PHE A 188 -9.36 11.56 15.63
N LYS A 189 -10.02 11.78 16.78
CA LYS A 189 -11.14 12.74 16.89
C LYS A 189 -10.74 14.17 16.55
N LYS A 190 -9.50 14.57 16.81
CA LYS A 190 -9.00 15.91 16.48
C LYS A 190 -9.07 16.19 14.97
N PHE A 191 -8.89 15.15 14.16
CA PHE A 191 -8.91 15.22 12.69
C PHE A 191 -10.22 14.66 12.09
N GLY A 192 -11.22 14.36 12.92
CA GLY A 192 -12.52 13.84 12.51
C GLY A 192 -12.55 12.33 12.21
N PHE A 193 -11.47 11.60 12.45
CA PHE A 193 -11.43 10.15 12.23
C PHE A 193 -11.94 9.36 13.44
N ASP A 194 -12.29 8.09 13.19
CA ASP A 194 -12.65 7.12 14.21
C ASP A 194 -11.58 6.00 14.29
N SER A 195 -11.12 5.69 15.51
CA SER A 195 -10.14 4.62 15.73
C SER A 195 -10.69 3.22 15.44
N LEU A 196 -12.01 3.07 15.35
CA LEU A 196 -12.68 1.84 14.94
C LEU A 196 -12.56 1.59 13.43
N SER A 197 -12.54 2.63 12.61
CA SER A 197 -12.43 2.53 11.14
C SER A 197 -11.03 2.81 10.59
N THR A 198 -10.18 3.49 11.35
CA THR A 198 -8.93 4.05 10.84
C THR A 198 -7.72 3.55 11.64
N ILE A 199 -6.59 3.37 10.96
CA ILE A 199 -5.28 3.09 11.53
C ILE A 199 -4.37 4.28 11.26
N ALA A 200 -3.69 4.79 12.28
CA ALA A 200 -2.62 5.77 12.14
C ALA A 200 -1.26 5.06 12.22
N ILE A 201 -0.36 5.40 11.31
CA ILE A 201 1.01 4.88 11.25
C ILE A 201 2.00 6.04 11.22
N LYS A 202 3.17 5.81 11.84
CA LYS A 202 4.23 6.81 11.92
C LYS A 202 4.79 7.13 10.54
N PHE A 203 4.86 8.41 10.24
CA PHE A 203 5.58 8.89 9.07
C PHE A 203 6.04 10.33 9.30
N ASP A 204 7.34 10.49 9.50
CA ASP A 204 7.99 11.78 9.75
C ASP A 204 8.66 12.37 8.49
N GLY A 205 8.51 11.69 7.34
CA GLY A 205 9.16 12.05 6.08
C GLY A 205 10.59 11.52 5.95
N GLN A 206 11.06 10.72 6.89
CA GLN A 206 12.36 10.06 6.83
C GLN A 206 12.18 8.55 6.71
N VAL A 207 13.09 7.91 5.97
CA VAL A 207 13.18 6.46 5.87
C VAL A 207 14.61 6.01 6.04
N ILE A 208 14.77 4.77 6.51
CA ILE A 208 16.05 4.08 6.61
C ILE A 208 15.97 2.90 5.65
N ASN A 209 17.01 2.66 4.87
CA ASN A 209 17.07 1.50 3.98
C ASN A 209 18.20 0.55 4.39
N ALA A 210 18.11 -0.72 4.01
CA ALA A 210 19.04 -1.75 4.49
C ALA A 210 20.51 -1.50 4.08
N THR A 211 20.72 -0.72 3.02
CA THR A 211 22.03 -0.37 2.45
C THR A 211 22.58 0.97 2.97
N ASN A 212 21.70 1.87 3.42
CA ASN A 212 22.00 3.16 4.00
C ASN A 212 21.22 3.29 5.32
N PRO A 213 21.87 2.97 6.45
CA PRO A 213 21.25 3.02 7.76
C PRO A 213 21.01 4.46 8.26
N HIS A 214 21.48 5.49 7.53
CA HIS A 214 21.20 6.88 7.88
C HIS A 214 19.80 7.27 7.40
N PRO A 215 19.00 7.91 8.29
CA PRO A 215 17.73 8.51 7.90
C PRO A 215 17.93 9.45 6.71
N HIS A 216 17.11 9.30 5.69
CA HIS A 216 17.08 10.17 4.52
C HIS A 216 15.63 10.45 4.14
N PHE A 217 15.41 11.55 3.45
CA PHE A 217 14.06 11.95 3.07
C PHE A 217 13.40 10.91 2.18
N SER A 218 12.18 10.53 2.56
CA SER A 218 11.31 9.74 1.70
C SER A 218 10.94 10.55 0.45
N PRO A 219 10.59 9.89 -0.66
CA PRO A 219 9.83 10.56 -1.70
C PRO A 219 8.56 11.18 -1.11
N ASN A 220 8.07 12.24 -1.75
CA ASN A 220 6.71 12.72 -1.47
C ASN A 220 5.73 11.55 -1.68
N LEU A 221 4.87 11.29 -0.70
CA LEU A 221 3.89 10.19 -0.73
C LEU A 221 2.71 10.46 -1.66
N ALA A 222 2.62 11.63 -2.31
CA ALA A 222 1.66 11.84 -3.40
C ALA A 222 1.71 10.66 -4.39
N GLY A 223 0.56 10.03 -4.67
CA GLY A 223 0.45 8.79 -5.47
C GLY A 223 0.42 7.48 -4.67
N MET A 224 0.72 7.51 -3.37
CA MET A 224 0.61 6.34 -2.48
C MET A 224 -0.81 6.10 -1.96
N SER A 225 -1.72 7.06 -2.06
CA SER A 225 -3.13 6.87 -1.68
C SER A 225 -3.72 5.69 -2.43
N GLY A 226 -4.51 4.88 -1.73
CA GLY A 226 -5.08 3.62 -2.18
C GLY A 226 -4.14 2.41 -2.14
N SER A 227 -2.88 2.58 -1.73
CA SER A 227 -1.97 1.45 -1.51
C SER A 227 -2.33 0.63 -0.28
N GLY A 228 -1.89 -0.63 -0.23
CA GLY A 228 -2.11 -1.49 0.93
C GLY A 228 -1.22 -1.13 2.13
N LEU A 229 -1.78 -1.19 3.33
CA LEU A 229 -1.07 -1.30 4.60
C LEU A 229 -1.00 -2.78 5.01
N TRP A 230 0.20 -3.27 5.27
CA TRP A 230 0.47 -4.69 5.48
C TRP A 230 1.12 -4.94 6.84
N HIS A 231 0.85 -6.11 7.41
CA HIS A 231 1.47 -6.59 8.65
C HIS A 231 2.20 -7.92 8.46
N PHE A 232 3.37 -8.07 9.08
CA PHE A 232 4.12 -9.32 9.17
C PHE A 232 3.74 -10.12 10.43
N TYR A 233 3.09 -11.27 10.24
CA TYR A 233 2.69 -12.14 11.37
C TYR A 233 3.79 -13.13 11.80
N ASP A 234 4.54 -13.71 10.85
CA ASP A 234 5.62 -14.68 11.13
C ASP A 234 6.60 -14.80 9.94
N LYS A 235 7.60 -15.70 10.02
CA LYS A 235 8.61 -16.04 8.99
C LYS A 235 7.98 -16.42 7.65
N GLY A 236 7.68 -15.41 6.86
CA GLY A 236 7.23 -15.51 5.47
C GLY A 236 5.83 -14.96 5.21
N LYS A 237 4.98 -14.80 6.22
CA LYS A 237 3.58 -14.38 6.02
C LYS A 237 3.40 -12.87 6.18
N LYS A 238 2.59 -12.30 5.28
CA LYS A 238 2.07 -10.94 5.35
C LYS A 238 0.55 -11.00 5.23
N ALA A 239 -0.15 -10.04 5.82
CA ALA A 239 -1.55 -9.80 5.47
C ALA A 239 -1.83 -8.31 5.31
N LEU A 240 -2.76 -8.00 4.41
CA LEU A 240 -3.36 -6.68 4.24
C LEU A 240 -4.24 -6.40 5.45
N ILE A 241 -4.08 -5.22 6.04
CA ILE A 241 -4.83 -4.79 7.23
C ILE A 241 -5.55 -3.45 7.04
N GLY A 242 -5.23 -2.73 5.95
CA GLY A 242 -5.89 -1.48 5.60
C GLY A 242 -5.45 -0.94 4.25
N ILE A 243 -6.08 0.15 3.84
CA ILE A 243 -5.81 0.89 2.60
C ILE A 243 -5.39 2.30 2.99
N ILE A 244 -4.21 2.75 2.55
CA ILE A 244 -3.71 4.11 2.81
C ILE A 244 -4.64 5.11 2.14
N ILE A 245 -5.12 6.12 2.88
CA ILE A 245 -6.01 7.15 2.34
C ILE A 245 -5.34 8.51 2.29
N GLU A 246 -4.66 8.93 3.37
CA GLU A 246 -4.08 10.28 3.41
C GLU A 246 -2.89 10.41 4.36
N GLN A 247 -2.27 11.59 4.35
CA GLN A 247 -1.20 11.96 5.25
C GLN A 247 -1.55 13.23 6.03
N ILE A 248 -1.56 13.12 7.36
CA ILE A 248 -1.60 14.27 8.26
C ILE A 248 -0.19 14.84 8.40
N LYS A 249 -0.05 16.14 8.11
CA LYS A 249 1.24 16.86 8.14
C LYS A 249 1.36 17.86 9.29
N GLU A 250 0.33 18.00 10.11
CA GLU A 250 0.31 18.93 11.23
C GLU A 250 1.44 18.65 12.23
N THR A 251 2.12 19.71 12.67
CA THR A 251 3.21 19.63 13.65
C THR A 251 2.74 18.92 14.92
N GLY A 252 3.53 17.96 15.40
CA GLY A 252 3.19 17.13 16.56
C GLY A 252 2.23 15.96 16.28
N HIS A 253 1.58 15.91 15.10
CA HIS A 253 0.53 14.95 14.79
C HIS A 253 0.74 14.24 13.44
N LYS A 254 1.97 14.27 12.92
CA LYS A 254 2.33 13.69 11.63
C LYS A 254 2.03 12.19 11.61
N ALA A 255 1.21 11.77 10.66
CA ALA A 255 0.81 10.38 10.47
C ALA A 255 0.43 10.12 9.02
N VAL A 256 0.51 8.86 8.62
CA VAL A 256 -0.25 8.37 7.46
C VAL A 256 -1.46 7.60 8.00
N LEU A 257 -2.61 7.81 7.38
CA LEU A 257 -3.87 7.19 7.78
C LEU A 257 -4.26 6.11 6.78
N ALA A 258 -4.82 5.02 7.31
CA ALA A 258 -5.34 3.92 6.52
C ALA A 258 -6.72 3.53 7.00
N THR A 259 -7.66 3.32 6.09
CA THR A 259 -8.95 2.70 6.42
C THR A 259 -8.75 1.21 6.63
N LYS A 260 -9.28 0.68 7.74
CA LYS A 260 -9.15 -0.73 8.11
C LYS A 260 -9.77 -1.64 7.05
N ILE A 261 -9.13 -2.78 6.80
CA ILE A 261 -9.61 -3.73 5.81
C ILE A 261 -10.98 -4.33 6.19
N ASP A 262 -11.31 -4.39 7.49
CA ASP A 262 -12.63 -4.76 7.98
C ASP A 262 -13.75 -3.87 7.43
N ILE A 263 -13.50 -2.56 7.30
CA ILE A 263 -14.46 -1.62 6.73
C ILE A 263 -14.64 -1.88 5.24
N VAL A 264 -13.53 -2.08 4.53
CA VAL A 264 -13.53 -2.42 3.10
C VAL A 264 -14.32 -3.71 2.84
N LEU A 265 -14.06 -4.77 3.59
CA LEU A 265 -14.76 -6.05 3.39
C LEU A 265 -16.26 -5.92 3.70
N LYS A 266 -16.64 -5.16 4.74
CA LYS A 266 -18.06 -4.85 5.01
C LYS A 266 -18.72 -4.11 3.84
N MET A 267 -18.01 -3.18 3.21
CA MET A 267 -18.52 -2.50 2.01
C MET A 267 -18.69 -3.49 0.85
N ILE A 268 -17.72 -4.40 0.63
CA ILE A 268 -17.81 -5.44 -0.40
C ILE A 268 -19.01 -6.36 -0.15
N ASP A 269 -19.25 -6.76 1.10
CA ASP A 269 -20.41 -7.59 1.47
C ASP A 269 -21.75 -6.88 1.22
N GLY A 270 -21.77 -5.55 1.22
CA GLY A 270 -22.94 -4.74 0.89
C GLY A 270 -23.21 -4.58 -0.62
N ILE A 271 -22.24 -4.95 -1.48
CA ILE A 271 -22.40 -4.89 -2.94
C ILE A 271 -23.26 -6.06 -3.41
N LYS A 272 -24.36 -5.75 -4.09
CA LYS A 272 -25.26 -6.74 -4.69
C LYS A 272 -24.77 -7.24 -6.05
#